data_AF-A0A0G0PZE6-F1
#
_entry.id   AF-A0A0G0PZE6-F1
#
_cell.length_a   1.000
_cell.length_b   1.000
_cell.length_c   1.000
_cell.angle_alpha   90.00
_cell.angle_beta   90.00
_cell.angle_gamma   90.00
#
_symmetry.space_group_name_H-M   'P 1'
#
loop_
_entity.id
_entity.type
_entity.pdbx_description
1 polymer ?
#
loop_
_entity_poly.entity_id
_entity_poly.type
_entity_poly.pdbx_seq_one_letter_code
_entity_poly.pdbx_strand_id
1 'polypeptide(L)'
;MNIKLQWKLFLMWAILTAFTSHAISREESNPERRLPRTSFDISQLERELKSENQFKRRRALRELIFIGADGETVLATALDSEDSVLRRVAILKLAEKAPPEHRYAILKKAISDKSDSVRRTAVDILIYSSAEIPRRNELLQIASRDKNKSIAAIAIRKTFPFYKEVIPFRERVDIMDHAESIKIEKKIEMPRKGWKFTTDPNLVGHTKKWFAPEFNDTNWKEIEIGKHWDNFGVKYVGIAWYRNTFALPAQINAAAVELIFEAVDEAAWVWVNGQYVGQHDIGSRGWDRQFVLDIIDAIKWGTENQITIRVFNEIGAGGIWKPVRIEILTI
;
A
#
# COMPACT_ATOMS: atom_id res chain seq x y z
N MET A 1 -16.41 -16.40 7.31
CA MET A 1 -17.51 -15.54 6.79
C MET A 1 -17.19 -15.16 5.35
N ASN A 2 -18.07 -15.47 4.40
CA ASN A 2 -17.76 -15.49 2.96
C ASN A 2 -17.40 -14.09 2.42
N ILE A 3 -16.24 -13.94 1.78
CA ILE A 3 -15.74 -12.69 1.17
C ILE A 3 -16.77 -12.09 0.20
N LYS A 4 -17.58 -12.91 -0.48
CA LYS A 4 -18.69 -12.45 -1.33
C LYS A 4 -19.79 -11.70 -0.56
N LEU A 5 -20.03 -12.05 0.71
CA LEU A 5 -21.06 -11.43 1.55
C LEU A 5 -20.60 -10.07 2.08
N GLN A 6 -19.32 -9.93 2.45
CA GLN A 6 -18.74 -8.64 2.83
C GLN A 6 -18.69 -7.67 1.63
N TRP A 7 -18.41 -8.18 0.44
CA TRP A 7 -18.47 -7.41 -0.80
C TRP A 7 -19.86 -6.89 -1.13
N LYS A 8 -20.91 -7.73 -1.03
CA LYS A 8 -22.29 -7.28 -1.21
C LYS A 8 -22.69 -6.22 -0.20
N LEU A 9 -22.34 -6.40 1.07
CA LEU A 9 -22.64 -5.42 2.13
C LEU A 9 -21.86 -4.12 1.96
N PHE A 10 -20.60 -4.17 1.54
CA PHE A 10 -19.79 -2.99 1.25
C PHE A 10 -20.25 -2.25 0.00
N LEU A 11 -20.61 -2.95 -1.09
CA LEU A 11 -21.17 -2.30 -2.28
C LEU A 11 -22.52 -1.67 -1.97
N MET A 12 -23.39 -2.37 -1.22
CA MET A 12 -24.69 -1.85 -0.81
C MET A 12 -24.53 -0.64 0.12
N TRP A 13 -23.58 -0.67 1.05
CA TRP A 13 -23.22 0.47 1.90
C TRP A 13 -22.57 1.62 1.11
N ALA A 14 -21.71 1.36 0.13
CA ALA A 14 -21.08 2.36 -0.73
C ALA A 14 -22.08 3.02 -1.69
N ILE A 15 -23.06 2.26 -2.18
CA ILE A 15 -24.21 2.74 -2.95
C ILE A 15 -25.17 3.51 -2.04
N LEU A 16 -25.36 3.14 -0.78
CA LEU A 16 -26.20 3.92 0.14
C LEU A 16 -25.52 5.25 0.56
N THR A 17 -24.23 5.21 0.90
CA THR A 17 -23.47 6.39 1.35
C THR A 17 -23.15 7.39 0.25
N ALA A 18 -23.03 6.95 -1.02
CA ALA A 18 -22.88 7.87 -2.16
C ALA A 18 -24.08 8.82 -2.33
N PHE A 19 -25.22 8.53 -1.70
CA PHE A 19 -26.46 9.29 -1.82
C PHE A 19 -26.89 9.99 -0.53
N THR A 20 -26.15 9.88 0.58
CA THR A 20 -26.54 10.43 1.90
C THR A 20 -25.88 11.75 2.28
N SER A 21 -25.22 12.47 1.37
CA SER A 21 -24.83 13.85 1.67
C SER A 21 -26.00 14.82 1.41
N HIS A 22 -26.68 15.18 2.50
CA HIS A 22 -27.50 16.40 2.69
C HIS A 22 -29.02 16.45 2.40
N ALA A 23 -29.73 15.35 2.09
CA ALA A 23 -31.19 15.46 1.82
C ALA A 23 -32.12 14.58 2.68
N ILE A 24 -31.64 13.55 3.38
CA ILE A 24 -32.55 12.48 3.85
C ILE A 24 -33.13 12.73 5.26
N SER A 25 -32.53 13.59 6.10
CA SER A 25 -32.96 13.71 7.51
C SER A 25 -34.31 14.42 7.75
N ARG A 26 -34.95 14.98 6.72
CA ARG A 26 -36.28 15.63 6.86
C ARG A 26 -37.43 14.89 6.19
N GLU A 27 -37.19 13.88 5.35
CA GLU A 27 -38.27 13.21 4.60
C GLU A 27 -38.75 11.89 5.21
N GLU A 28 -37.96 11.24 6.08
CA GLU A 28 -38.27 9.87 6.56
C GLU A 28 -39.16 9.77 7.82
N SER A 29 -39.60 10.88 8.42
CA SER A 29 -40.41 10.85 9.65
C SER A 29 -41.93 10.73 9.47
N ASN A 30 -42.44 10.60 8.23
CA ASN A 30 -43.88 10.50 7.97
C ASN A 30 -44.30 9.09 7.48
N PRO A 31 -45.00 8.28 8.31
CA PRO A 31 -45.41 6.91 7.96
C PRO A 31 -46.45 6.83 6.83
N GLU A 32 -47.07 7.94 6.41
CA GLU A 32 -48.01 7.99 5.28
C GLU A 32 -47.34 8.26 3.91
N ARG A 33 -46.02 8.49 3.85
CA ARG A 33 -45.26 8.61 2.58
C ARG A 33 -44.49 7.34 2.22
N ARG A 34 -45.10 6.17 2.38
CA ARG A 34 -44.66 5.01 1.59
C ARG A 34 -45.01 5.33 0.13
N LEU A 35 -44.01 5.70 -0.68
CA LEU A 35 -44.19 5.88 -2.12
C LEU A 35 -44.96 4.67 -2.67
N PRO A 36 -46.03 4.88 -3.44
CA PRO A 36 -46.77 3.77 -4.03
C PRO A 36 -45.81 2.94 -4.90
N ARG A 37 -46.01 1.62 -4.95
CA ARG A 37 -45.34 0.74 -5.92
C ARG A 37 -45.86 1.10 -7.33
N THR A 38 -45.47 2.24 -7.87
CA THR A 38 -45.68 2.58 -9.27
C THR A 38 -44.89 1.58 -10.10
N SER A 39 -45.54 0.97 -11.10
CA SER A 39 -44.82 0.27 -12.16
C SER A 39 -43.75 1.19 -12.72
N PHE A 40 -42.49 0.81 -12.58
CA PHE A 40 -41.39 1.60 -13.13
C PHE A 40 -41.46 1.59 -14.65
N ASP A 41 -41.68 2.75 -15.28
CA ASP A 41 -41.51 2.91 -16.73
C ASP A 41 -40.01 3.02 -17.04
N ILE A 42 -39.42 1.90 -17.47
CA ILE A 42 -38.00 1.82 -17.84
C ILE A 42 -37.66 2.87 -18.90
N SER A 43 -38.53 3.09 -19.88
CA SER A 43 -38.29 4.05 -20.96
C SER A 43 -38.27 5.49 -20.42
N GLN A 44 -39.12 5.81 -19.44
CA GLN A 44 -39.06 7.09 -18.76
C GLN A 44 -37.76 7.26 -17.97
N LEU A 45 -37.34 6.24 -17.22
CA LEU A 45 -36.09 6.30 -16.46
C LEU A 45 -34.88 6.47 -17.37
N GLU A 46 -34.82 5.79 -18.51
CA GLU A 46 -33.74 5.97 -19.50
C GLU A 46 -33.72 7.39 -20.10
N ARG A 47 -34.88 8.03 -20.30
CA ARG A 47 -34.95 9.45 -20.68
C ARG A 47 -34.48 10.36 -19.54
N GLU A 48 -34.89 10.10 -18.31
CA GLU A 48 -34.48 10.86 -17.13
C GLU A 48 -32.96 10.74 -16.87
N LEU A 49 -32.33 9.62 -17.25
CA LEU A 49 -30.88 9.44 -17.17
C LEU A 49 -30.10 10.43 -18.03
N LYS A 50 -30.73 10.95 -19.11
CA LYS A 50 -30.17 11.94 -20.03
C LYS A 50 -30.63 13.38 -19.73
N SER A 51 -31.43 13.58 -18.67
CA SER A 51 -31.93 14.89 -18.24
C SER A 51 -30.78 15.84 -17.89
N GLU A 52 -30.93 17.15 -18.11
CA GLU A 52 -29.97 18.17 -17.63
C GLU A 52 -29.92 18.27 -16.10
N ASN A 53 -31.04 17.97 -15.42
CA ASN A 53 -31.11 17.93 -13.97
C ASN A 53 -30.36 16.71 -13.39
N GLN A 54 -29.29 16.97 -12.63
CA GLN A 54 -28.45 15.94 -12.00
C GLN A 54 -29.21 15.00 -11.06
N PHE A 55 -30.22 15.50 -10.34
CA PHE A 55 -30.98 14.70 -9.38
C PHE A 55 -31.88 13.70 -10.11
N LYS A 56 -32.48 14.11 -11.24
CA LYS A 56 -33.24 13.21 -12.12
C LYS A 56 -32.35 12.11 -12.65
N ARG A 57 -31.15 12.44 -13.14
CA ARG A 57 -30.18 11.45 -13.63
C ARG A 57 -29.77 10.44 -12.55
N ARG A 58 -29.44 10.92 -11.34
CA ARG A 58 -29.04 10.08 -10.20
C ARG A 58 -30.16 9.17 -9.72
N ARG A 59 -31.39 9.69 -9.63
CA ARG A 59 -32.58 8.90 -9.29
C ARG A 59 -32.82 7.84 -10.35
N ALA A 60 -32.85 8.23 -11.63
CA ALA A 60 -33.08 7.31 -12.73
C ALA A 60 -32.11 6.13 -12.72
N LEU A 61 -30.80 6.39 -12.59
CA LEU A 61 -29.80 5.32 -12.52
C LEU A 61 -30.02 4.41 -11.31
N ARG A 62 -30.35 4.98 -10.13
CA ARG A 62 -30.61 4.20 -8.92
C ARG A 62 -31.81 3.27 -9.08
N GLU A 63 -32.91 3.77 -9.62
CA GLU A 63 -34.12 2.97 -9.85
C GLU A 63 -33.87 1.88 -10.90
N LEU A 64 -33.18 2.22 -12.01
CA LEU A 64 -32.80 1.23 -13.03
C LEU A 64 -31.93 0.10 -12.45
N ILE A 65 -30.96 0.42 -11.59
CA ILE A 65 -30.16 -0.60 -10.89
C ILE A 65 -31.01 -1.41 -9.91
N PHE A 66 -31.89 -0.75 -9.14
CA PHE A 66 -32.73 -1.40 -8.14
C PHE A 66 -33.65 -2.45 -8.76
N ILE A 67 -34.21 -2.17 -9.94
CA ILE A 67 -35.08 -3.11 -10.67
C ILE A 67 -34.31 -4.06 -11.59
N GLY A 68 -32.97 -3.99 -11.64
CA GLY A 68 -32.13 -4.84 -12.49
C GLY A 68 -32.15 -4.47 -13.99
N ALA A 69 -32.66 -3.29 -14.35
CA ALA A 69 -32.67 -2.74 -15.71
C ALA A 69 -31.40 -1.91 -16.03
N ASP A 70 -30.28 -2.17 -15.34
CA ASP A 70 -28.99 -1.52 -15.55
C ASP A 70 -28.13 -2.29 -16.56
N GLY A 71 -28.66 -2.43 -17.78
CA GLY A 71 -27.96 -3.02 -18.92
C GLY A 71 -26.74 -2.22 -19.35
N GLU A 72 -25.95 -2.77 -20.28
CA GLU A 72 -24.70 -2.16 -20.75
C GLU A 72 -24.89 -0.73 -21.28
N THR A 73 -25.94 -0.48 -22.06
CA THR A 73 -26.27 0.86 -22.60
C THR A 73 -26.57 1.88 -21.50
N VAL A 74 -27.29 1.47 -20.45
CA VAL A 74 -27.63 2.33 -19.30
C VAL A 74 -26.36 2.70 -18.55
N LEU A 75 -25.50 1.73 -18.28
CA LEU A 75 -24.24 1.94 -17.58
C LEU A 75 -23.23 2.74 -18.41
N ALA A 76 -23.18 2.54 -19.73
CA ALA A 76 -22.38 3.35 -20.65
C ALA A 76 -22.84 4.81 -20.66
N THR A 77 -24.16 5.05 -20.72
CA THR A 77 -24.74 6.40 -20.61
C THR A 77 -24.36 7.07 -19.29
N ALA A 78 -24.39 6.32 -18.18
CA ALA A 78 -23.96 6.84 -16.89
C ALA A 78 -22.44 7.09 -16.83
N LEU A 79 -21.62 6.28 -17.51
CA LEU A 79 -20.17 6.44 -17.58
C LEU A 79 -19.73 7.67 -18.37
N ASP A 80 -20.50 8.10 -19.36
CA ASP A 80 -20.22 9.30 -20.16
C ASP A 80 -20.87 10.57 -19.58
N SER A 81 -21.57 10.45 -18.45
CA SER A 81 -22.18 11.60 -17.77
C SER A 81 -21.12 12.56 -17.22
N GLU A 82 -21.38 13.86 -17.29
CA GLU A 82 -20.59 14.89 -16.59
C GLU A 82 -20.61 14.73 -15.06
N ASP A 83 -21.64 14.08 -14.53
CA ASP A 83 -21.81 13.82 -13.10
C ASP A 83 -20.91 12.67 -12.63
N SER A 84 -19.94 12.98 -11.77
CA SER A 84 -19.00 11.99 -11.23
C SER A 84 -19.67 10.90 -10.40
N VAL A 85 -20.84 11.16 -9.80
CA VAL A 85 -21.59 10.15 -9.04
C VAL A 85 -22.12 9.07 -9.97
N LEU A 86 -22.65 9.46 -11.14
CA LEU A 86 -23.12 8.51 -12.14
C LEU A 86 -21.96 7.66 -12.66
N ARG A 87 -20.84 8.29 -13.02
CA ARG A 87 -19.65 7.56 -13.49
C ARG A 87 -19.14 6.57 -12.45
N ARG A 88 -19.06 6.98 -11.18
CA ARG A 88 -18.63 6.13 -10.07
C ARG A 88 -19.52 4.91 -9.90
N VAL A 89 -20.84 5.09 -9.92
CA VAL A 89 -21.81 3.98 -9.82
C VAL A 89 -21.72 3.07 -11.06
N ALA A 90 -21.61 3.65 -12.25
CA ALA A 90 -21.45 2.90 -13.49
C ALA A 90 -20.20 2.01 -13.46
N ILE A 91 -19.05 2.55 -13.02
CA ILE A 91 -17.79 1.79 -12.90
C ILE A 91 -17.93 0.63 -11.93
N LEU A 92 -18.59 0.82 -10.77
CA LEU A 92 -18.84 -0.26 -9.81
C LEU A 92 -19.65 -1.39 -10.45
N LYS A 93 -20.76 -1.05 -11.11
CA LYS A 93 -21.66 -2.03 -11.75
C LYS A 93 -21.02 -2.71 -12.96
N LEU A 94 -20.32 -1.96 -13.79
CA LEU A 94 -19.62 -2.52 -14.95
C LEU A 94 -18.47 -3.42 -14.53
N ALA A 95 -17.66 -3.02 -13.55
CA ALA A 95 -16.57 -3.88 -13.06
C ALA A 95 -17.10 -5.17 -12.42
N GLU A 96 -18.28 -5.12 -11.76
CA GLU A 96 -18.95 -6.31 -11.22
C GLU A 96 -19.41 -7.26 -12.34
N LYS A 97 -20.09 -6.74 -13.38
CA LYS A 97 -20.75 -7.53 -14.42
C LYS A 97 -19.84 -7.94 -15.59
N ALA A 98 -18.82 -7.15 -15.91
CA ALA A 98 -18.04 -7.32 -17.14
C ALA A 98 -17.07 -8.52 -17.05
N PRO A 99 -16.74 -9.17 -18.17
CA PRO A 99 -15.65 -10.15 -18.24
C PRO A 99 -14.28 -9.54 -17.87
N PRO A 100 -13.32 -10.32 -17.33
CA PRO A 100 -11.99 -9.84 -16.93
C PRO A 100 -11.31 -8.87 -17.88
N GLU A 101 -11.27 -9.18 -19.18
CA GLU A 101 -10.61 -8.35 -20.20
C GLU A 101 -11.27 -6.97 -20.36
N HIS A 102 -12.60 -6.90 -20.26
CA HIS A 102 -13.34 -5.64 -20.32
C HIS A 102 -13.17 -4.83 -19.04
N ARG A 103 -13.02 -5.49 -17.88
CA ARG A 103 -12.75 -4.80 -16.60
C ARG A 103 -11.46 -3.98 -16.67
N TYR A 104 -10.41 -4.48 -17.33
CA TYR A 104 -9.17 -3.71 -17.49
C TYR A 104 -9.41 -2.40 -18.25
N ALA A 105 -10.10 -2.43 -19.39
CA ALA A 105 -10.37 -1.23 -20.19
C ALA A 105 -11.21 -0.19 -19.41
N ILE A 106 -12.26 -0.65 -18.71
CA ILE A 106 -13.10 0.19 -17.86
C ILE A 106 -12.27 0.86 -16.77
N LEU A 107 -11.49 0.07 -16.02
CA LEU A 107 -10.68 0.57 -14.91
C LEU A 107 -9.54 1.47 -15.40
N LYS A 108 -8.94 1.18 -16.56
CA LYS A 108 -7.92 2.03 -17.18
C LYS A 108 -8.45 3.43 -17.51
N LYS A 109 -9.67 3.54 -18.07
CA LYS A 109 -10.34 4.84 -18.28
C LYS A 109 -10.63 5.51 -16.91
N ALA A 110 -11.14 4.73 -15.96
CA ALA A 110 -11.56 5.24 -14.65
C ALA A 110 -10.42 5.77 -13.78
N ILE A 111 -9.23 5.16 -13.79
CA ILE A 111 -8.06 5.66 -13.05
C ILE A 111 -7.48 6.96 -13.63
N SER A 112 -7.96 7.41 -14.79
CA SER A 112 -7.61 8.70 -15.40
C SER A 112 -8.77 9.71 -15.37
N ASP A 113 -9.85 9.40 -14.64
CA ASP A 113 -11.03 10.28 -14.58
C ASP A 113 -10.72 11.64 -13.95
N LYS A 114 -11.40 12.69 -14.43
CA LYS A 114 -11.27 14.06 -13.90
C LYS A 114 -11.60 14.15 -12.40
N SER A 115 -12.50 13.30 -11.90
CA SER A 115 -12.96 13.25 -10.51
C SER A 115 -12.14 12.30 -9.65
N ASP A 116 -11.65 12.81 -8.53
CA ASP A 116 -10.91 12.03 -7.53
C ASP A 116 -11.74 10.87 -6.96
N SER A 117 -13.06 11.07 -6.79
CA SER A 117 -13.96 10.03 -6.26
C SER A 117 -14.08 8.84 -7.22
N VAL A 118 -14.08 9.11 -8.53
CA VAL A 118 -14.12 8.07 -9.56
C VAL A 118 -12.80 7.30 -9.59
N ARG A 119 -11.66 8.01 -9.63
CA ARG A 119 -10.33 7.39 -9.58
C ARG A 119 -10.14 6.55 -8.32
N ARG A 120 -10.56 7.07 -7.15
CA ARG A 120 -10.51 6.35 -5.87
C ARG A 120 -11.28 5.04 -5.93
N THR A 121 -12.48 5.07 -6.49
CA THR A 121 -13.34 3.89 -6.64
C THR A 121 -12.70 2.84 -7.56
N ALA A 122 -12.10 3.28 -8.67
CA ALA A 122 -11.37 2.37 -9.55
C ALA A 122 -10.20 1.69 -8.82
N VAL A 123 -9.45 2.45 -8.00
CA VAL A 123 -8.37 1.91 -7.16
C VAL A 123 -8.91 0.94 -6.11
N ASP A 124 -10.04 1.21 -5.47
CA ASP A 124 -10.66 0.26 -4.53
C ASP A 124 -11.03 -1.06 -5.22
N ILE A 125 -11.65 -0.98 -6.41
CA ILE A 125 -11.98 -2.16 -7.20
C ILE A 125 -10.70 -2.95 -7.50
N LEU A 126 -9.63 -2.28 -7.95
CA LEU A 126 -8.33 -2.92 -8.19
C LEU A 126 -7.81 -3.59 -6.92
N ILE A 127 -7.93 -2.98 -5.76
CA ILE A 127 -7.33 -3.49 -4.52
C ILE A 127 -8.06 -4.71 -4.01
N TYR A 128 -9.38 -4.63 -3.89
CA TYR A 128 -10.16 -5.63 -3.18
C TYR A 128 -10.62 -6.77 -4.09
N SER A 129 -10.64 -6.59 -5.42
CA SER A 129 -11.14 -7.60 -6.36
C SER A 129 -10.00 -8.54 -6.73
N SER A 130 -9.91 -9.69 -6.05
CA SER A 130 -8.68 -10.48 -5.99
C SER A 130 -8.60 -11.68 -6.94
N ALA A 131 -9.33 -11.75 -8.07
CA ALA A 131 -9.19 -12.92 -8.95
C ALA A 131 -9.17 -12.71 -10.47
N GLU A 132 -9.70 -11.63 -11.05
CA GLU A 132 -9.84 -11.56 -12.52
C GLU A 132 -9.78 -10.13 -13.07
N ILE A 133 -8.65 -9.44 -12.86
CA ILE A 133 -8.32 -8.20 -13.58
C ILE A 133 -6.93 -8.39 -14.21
N PRO A 134 -6.86 -8.61 -15.54
CA PRO A 134 -5.60 -8.68 -16.27
C PRO A 134 -4.75 -7.44 -15.99
N ARG A 135 -3.43 -7.61 -15.84
CA ARG A 135 -2.48 -6.50 -15.65
C ARG A 135 -2.85 -5.51 -14.53
N ARG A 136 -3.53 -5.98 -13.48
CA ARG A 136 -3.92 -5.20 -12.29
C ARG A 136 -2.78 -4.35 -11.71
N ASN A 137 -1.59 -4.94 -11.55
CA ASN A 137 -0.43 -4.25 -10.96
C ASN A 137 0.03 -3.07 -11.83
N GLU A 138 -0.16 -3.15 -13.14
CA GLU A 138 0.12 -2.08 -14.09
C GLU A 138 -0.80 -0.86 -13.84
N LEU A 139 -2.10 -1.13 -13.63
CA LEU A 139 -3.08 -0.09 -13.28
C LEU A 139 -2.83 0.52 -11.90
N LEU A 140 -2.48 -0.30 -10.90
CA LEU A 140 -2.06 0.19 -9.58
C LEU A 140 -0.78 1.04 -9.67
N GLN A 141 0.17 0.68 -10.54
CA GLN A 141 1.37 1.46 -10.77
C GLN A 141 1.09 2.81 -11.46
N ILE A 142 0.07 2.89 -12.32
CA ILE A 142 -0.43 4.16 -12.87
C ILE A 142 -1.07 4.99 -11.76
N ALA A 143 -1.99 4.39 -10.98
CA ALA A 143 -2.66 5.05 -9.87
C ALA A 143 -1.70 5.50 -8.76
N SER A 144 -0.54 4.85 -8.63
CA SER A 144 0.55 5.24 -7.75
C SER A 144 1.08 6.66 -8.03
N ARG A 145 0.79 7.23 -9.21
CA ARG A 145 1.22 8.56 -9.64
C ARG A 145 0.06 9.57 -9.63
N ASP A 146 -1.07 9.24 -9.00
CA ASP A 146 -2.24 10.10 -8.93
C ASP A 146 -1.91 11.47 -8.30
N LYS A 147 -2.51 12.53 -8.83
CA LYS A 147 -2.41 13.90 -8.28
C LYS A 147 -2.94 13.97 -6.84
N ASN A 148 -3.94 13.15 -6.50
CA ASN A 148 -4.46 13.00 -5.16
C ASN A 148 -3.58 12.04 -4.36
N LYS A 149 -2.89 12.57 -3.35
CA LYS A 149 -1.91 11.83 -2.54
C LYS A 149 -2.50 10.64 -1.79
N SER A 150 -3.76 10.72 -1.37
CA SER A 150 -4.43 9.60 -0.70
C SER A 150 -4.66 8.42 -1.65
N ILE A 151 -5.05 8.70 -2.89
CA ILE A 151 -5.22 7.66 -3.92
C ILE A 151 -3.87 7.04 -4.28
N ALA A 152 -2.86 7.89 -4.54
CA ALA A 152 -1.50 7.45 -4.84
C ALA A 152 -0.93 6.57 -3.73
N ALA A 153 -1.05 7.00 -2.47
CA ALA A 153 -0.55 6.26 -1.31
C ALA A 153 -1.19 4.87 -1.19
N ILE A 154 -2.50 4.77 -1.42
CA ILE A 154 -3.23 3.50 -1.36
C ILE A 154 -2.76 2.53 -2.45
N ALA A 155 -2.63 3.01 -3.70
CA ALA A 155 -2.13 2.22 -4.81
C ALA A 155 -0.69 1.75 -4.58
N ILE A 156 0.17 2.68 -4.13
CA ILE A 156 1.56 2.41 -3.76
C ILE A 156 1.69 1.30 -2.72
N ARG A 157 0.94 1.38 -1.61
CA ARG A 157 1.02 0.38 -0.54
C ARG A 157 0.70 -1.01 -1.07
N LYS A 158 -0.19 -1.08 -2.06
CA LYS A 158 -0.60 -2.34 -2.69
C LYS A 158 0.35 -2.79 -3.81
N THR A 159 1.20 -1.90 -4.34
CA THR A 159 2.29 -2.28 -5.24
C THR A 159 3.59 -2.58 -4.52
N PHE A 160 3.67 -2.42 -3.20
CA PHE A 160 4.87 -2.75 -2.42
C PHE A 160 5.13 -4.27 -2.49
N PRO A 161 6.15 -4.74 -3.24
CA PRO A 161 6.28 -6.14 -3.61
C PRO A 161 7.19 -6.93 -2.66
N PHE A 162 7.71 -6.30 -1.61
CA PHE A 162 8.74 -6.88 -0.77
C PHE A 162 8.13 -7.63 0.39
N TYR A 163 8.33 -8.94 0.37
CA TYR A 163 8.08 -9.83 1.49
C TYR A 163 9.12 -10.94 1.48
N LYS A 164 9.78 -11.18 2.61
CA LYS A 164 10.70 -12.29 2.82
C LYS A 164 10.60 -12.67 4.29
N GLU A 165 10.08 -13.86 4.55
CA GLU A 165 10.17 -14.47 5.86
C GLU A 165 11.63 -14.88 6.08
N VAL A 166 12.23 -14.41 7.17
CA VAL A 166 13.64 -14.66 7.50
C VAL A 166 13.68 -15.30 8.87
N ILE A 167 14.19 -16.53 8.90
CA ILE A 167 14.52 -17.23 10.14
C ILE A 167 16.00 -16.93 10.42
N PRO A 168 16.34 -16.28 11.56
CA PRO A 168 17.72 -16.06 11.96
C PRO A 168 18.53 -17.35 11.88
N PHE A 169 19.79 -17.28 11.50
CA PHE A 169 20.63 -18.46 11.32
C PHE A 169 20.62 -19.33 12.57
N ARG A 170 20.74 -18.71 13.75
CA ARG A 170 20.73 -19.39 15.05
C ARG A 170 19.41 -20.08 15.42
N GLU A 171 18.33 -19.78 14.69
CA GLU A 171 16.99 -20.33 14.92
C GLU A 171 16.58 -21.35 13.85
N ARG A 172 17.45 -21.64 12.87
CA ARG A 172 17.10 -22.60 11.81
C ARG A 172 17.23 -24.04 12.31
N VAL A 173 16.30 -24.89 11.86
CA VAL A 173 16.21 -26.29 12.26
C VAL A 173 17.41 -27.10 11.76
N ASP A 174 17.95 -26.77 10.59
CA ASP A 174 19.07 -27.46 9.95
C ASP A 174 20.41 -27.26 10.65
N ILE A 175 20.53 -26.26 11.54
CA ILE A 175 21.75 -26.00 12.33
C ILE A 175 21.61 -26.39 13.80
N MET A 176 20.49 -27.00 14.20
CA MET A 176 20.20 -27.31 15.60
C MET A 176 21.27 -28.20 16.24
N ASP A 177 21.78 -29.19 15.48
CA ASP A 177 22.85 -30.09 15.94
C ASP A 177 24.20 -29.38 16.12
N HIS A 178 24.36 -28.21 15.49
CA HIS A 178 25.57 -27.38 15.56
C HIS A 178 25.39 -26.13 16.43
N ALA A 179 24.23 -25.94 17.09
CA ALA A 179 23.89 -24.71 17.79
C ALA A 179 24.93 -24.31 18.86
N GLU A 180 25.47 -25.30 19.60
CA GLU A 180 26.51 -25.08 20.61
C GLU A 180 27.90 -24.81 20.02
N SER A 181 28.11 -25.14 18.74
CA SER A 181 29.38 -24.91 18.03
C SER A 181 29.45 -23.52 17.40
N ILE A 182 28.32 -22.81 17.28
CA ILE A 182 28.26 -21.48 16.68
C ILE A 182 29.10 -20.49 17.49
N LYS A 183 30.08 -19.86 16.84
CA LYS A 183 30.92 -18.82 17.42
C LYS A 183 30.72 -17.49 16.72
N ILE A 184 30.79 -16.40 17.49
CA ILE A 184 30.89 -15.05 16.94
C ILE A 184 32.36 -14.81 16.64
N GLU A 185 32.73 -14.94 15.37
CA GLU A 185 34.10 -14.67 14.90
C GLU A 185 34.39 -13.16 14.94
N LYS A 186 33.39 -12.33 14.60
CA LYS A 186 33.55 -10.88 14.63
C LYS A 186 32.23 -10.17 14.90
N LYS A 187 32.34 -9.07 15.66
CA LYS A 187 31.26 -8.12 15.93
C LYS A 187 31.62 -6.76 15.36
N ILE A 188 30.74 -6.18 14.57
CA ILE A 188 30.93 -4.88 13.92
C ILE A 188 29.73 -4.01 14.25
N GLU A 189 29.95 -2.94 15.03
CA GLU A 189 28.90 -1.95 15.30
C GLU A 189 28.72 -1.05 14.07
N MET A 190 27.47 -0.84 13.65
CA MET A 190 27.19 0.11 12.58
C MET A 190 27.48 1.54 13.08
N PRO A 191 28.02 2.42 12.21
CA PRO A 191 28.30 3.78 12.60
C PRO A 191 27.01 4.49 13.02
N ARG A 192 27.06 5.20 14.15
CA ARG A 192 25.91 6.00 14.61
C ARG A 192 25.65 7.19 13.68
N LYS A 193 26.71 7.80 13.13
CA LYS A 193 26.66 8.98 12.24
C LYS A 193 26.81 8.56 10.77
N GLY A 194 26.63 9.52 9.86
CA GLY A 194 26.84 9.33 8.42
C GLY A 194 25.64 8.73 7.68
N TRP A 195 24.51 8.52 8.35
CA TRP A 195 23.30 8.05 7.68
C TRP A 195 22.66 9.17 6.88
N LYS A 196 22.37 8.89 5.61
CA LYS A 196 21.47 9.71 4.79
C LYS A 196 20.03 9.37 5.12
N PHE A 197 19.18 10.39 5.16
CA PHE A 197 17.81 10.30 5.62
C PHE A 197 16.86 11.17 4.79
N THR A 198 15.70 10.61 4.46
CA THR A 198 14.59 11.36 3.88
C THR A 198 13.25 10.79 4.32
N THR A 199 12.24 11.66 4.43
CA THR A 199 10.85 11.21 4.59
C THR A 199 10.23 10.92 3.22
N ASP A 200 9.26 10.01 3.19
CA ASP A 200 8.57 9.57 1.99
C ASP A 200 7.04 9.78 2.12
N PRO A 201 6.57 11.03 2.26
CA PRO A 201 5.15 11.32 2.39
C PRO A 201 4.32 10.90 1.17
N ASN A 202 4.98 10.73 0.02
CA ASN A 202 4.36 10.29 -1.22
C ASN A 202 4.47 8.79 -1.43
N LEU A 203 5.14 8.06 -0.53
CA LEU A 203 5.40 6.62 -0.59
C LEU A 203 6.14 6.16 -1.87
N VAL A 204 6.86 7.03 -2.56
CA VAL A 204 7.44 6.74 -3.89
C VAL A 204 8.76 5.97 -3.82
N GLY A 205 9.38 5.83 -2.65
CA GLY A 205 10.77 5.39 -2.53
C GLY A 205 11.06 4.02 -3.13
N HIS A 206 10.17 3.05 -2.94
CA HIS A 206 10.35 1.72 -3.54
C HIS A 206 10.14 1.74 -5.06
N THR A 207 9.16 2.49 -5.57
CA THR A 207 8.96 2.63 -7.03
C THR A 207 10.09 3.38 -7.73
N LYS A 208 10.73 4.32 -7.03
CA LYS A 208 11.92 5.05 -7.49
C LYS A 208 13.22 4.32 -7.18
N LYS A 209 13.16 3.10 -6.64
CA LYS A 209 14.31 2.26 -6.29
C LYS A 209 15.33 2.98 -5.41
N TRP A 210 14.88 3.68 -4.37
CA TRP A 210 15.79 4.29 -3.38
C TRP A 210 16.65 3.27 -2.62
N PHE A 211 16.36 1.98 -2.75
CA PHE A 211 17.18 0.88 -2.26
C PHE A 211 18.35 0.50 -3.18
N ALA A 212 18.37 0.96 -4.44
CA ALA A 212 19.40 0.56 -5.38
C ALA A 212 20.77 1.19 -5.06
N PRO A 213 21.90 0.48 -5.27
CA PRO A 213 23.23 0.99 -4.96
C PRO A 213 23.55 2.31 -5.69
N GLU A 214 23.14 2.40 -6.96
CA GLU A 214 23.38 3.53 -7.85
C GLU A 214 22.47 4.74 -7.59
N PHE A 215 21.50 4.64 -6.68
CA PHE A 215 20.61 5.75 -6.39
C PHE A 215 21.38 6.92 -5.76
N ASN A 216 21.22 8.11 -6.36
CA ASN A 216 21.84 9.33 -5.88
C ASN A 216 21.05 9.92 -4.69
N ASP A 217 21.64 9.83 -3.50
CA ASP A 217 21.11 10.35 -2.24
C ASP A 217 21.76 11.66 -1.77
N THR A 218 22.50 12.39 -2.62
CA THR A 218 23.19 13.63 -2.22
C THR A 218 22.28 14.70 -1.64
N ASN A 219 21.00 14.69 -2.01
CA ASN A 219 19.99 15.63 -1.52
C ASN A 219 19.31 15.18 -0.21
N TRP A 220 19.66 14.01 0.32
CA TRP A 220 19.13 13.52 1.58
C TRP A 220 19.86 14.19 2.74
N LYS A 221 19.12 14.41 3.83
CA LYS A 221 19.69 14.99 5.05
C LYS A 221 20.55 13.97 5.76
N GLU A 222 21.46 14.43 6.61
CA GLU A 222 22.15 13.53 7.52
C GLU A 222 21.37 13.34 8.81
N ILE A 223 21.44 12.14 9.37
CA ILE A 223 20.86 11.81 10.67
C ILE A 223 21.79 10.84 11.40
N GLU A 224 21.66 10.76 12.72
CA GLU A 224 22.29 9.69 13.50
C GLU A 224 21.25 8.62 13.86
N ILE A 225 21.67 7.37 13.96
CA ILE A 225 20.87 6.29 14.55
C ILE A 225 21.11 6.18 16.07
N GLY A 226 20.28 5.39 16.75
CA GLY A 226 20.32 5.23 18.21
C GLY A 226 19.57 6.31 18.97
N LYS A 227 18.74 7.11 18.27
CA LYS A 227 17.75 8.06 18.77
C LYS A 227 16.58 8.09 17.79
N HIS A 228 15.40 8.49 18.26
CA HIS A 228 14.27 8.75 17.34
C HIS A 228 14.59 9.95 16.44
N TRP A 229 14.04 9.96 15.21
CA TRP A 229 14.21 11.08 14.28
C TRP A 229 13.66 12.40 14.84
N ASP A 230 12.73 12.31 15.80
CA ASP A 230 12.15 13.42 16.53
C ASP A 230 13.18 14.25 17.28
N ASN A 231 14.22 13.61 17.80
CA ASN A 231 15.31 14.24 18.51
C ASN A 231 16.19 15.10 17.59
N PHE A 232 16.02 14.96 16.26
CA PHE A 232 16.65 15.78 15.23
C PHE A 232 15.66 16.77 14.59
N GLY A 233 14.50 16.99 15.22
CA GLY A 233 13.49 17.94 14.77
C GLY A 233 12.58 17.42 13.64
N VAL A 234 12.65 16.12 13.30
CA VAL A 234 11.78 15.52 12.29
C VAL A 234 10.46 15.12 12.94
N LYS A 235 9.45 16.00 12.87
CA LYS A 235 8.08 15.69 13.32
C LYS A 235 7.29 15.05 12.19
N TYR A 236 7.46 13.73 12.03
CA TYR A 236 6.89 12.98 10.92
C TYR A 236 6.39 11.60 11.35
N VAL A 237 5.17 11.28 10.93
CA VAL A 237 4.54 9.96 11.02
C VAL A 237 4.35 9.47 9.59
N GLY A 238 4.76 8.23 9.30
CA GLY A 238 4.75 7.67 7.96
C GLY A 238 6.03 6.91 7.63
N ILE A 239 6.40 6.94 6.34
CA ILE A 239 7.56 6.18 5.84
C ILE A 239 8.77 7.10 5.73
N ALA A 240 9.90 6.68 6.28
CA ALA A 240 11.18 7.31 6.03
C ALA A 240 12.20 6.29 5.53
N TRP A 241 13.28 6.78 4.93
CA TRP A 241 14.34 5.97 4.40
C TRP A 241 15.68 6.40 4.96
N TYR A 242 16.52 5.41 5.24
CA TYR A 242 17.88 5.53 5.72
C TYR A 242 18.82 4.87 4.71
N ARG A 243 19.96 5.50 4.42
CA ARG A 243 21.06 4.93 3.62
C ARG A 243 22.38 5.15 4.33
N ASN A 244 23.25 4.15 4.30
CA ASN A 244 24.64 4.24 4.78
C ASN A 244 25.50 3.19 4.07
N THR A 245 26.80 3.19 4.36
CA THR A 245 27.73 2.16 3.97
C THR A 245 28.40 1.52 5.19
N PHE A 246 28.94 0.31 4.99
CA PHE A 246 29.74 -0.39 5.99
C PHE A 246 30.77 -1.28 5.30
N ALA A 247 31.94 -1.45 5.93
CA ALA A 247 32.98 -2.32 5.40
C ALA A 247 32.99 -3.66 6.13
N LEU A 248 33.21 -4.74 5.36
CA LEU A 248 33.47 -6.07 5.92
C LEU A 248 34.95 -6.42 5.78
N PRO A 249 35.50 -7.27 6.69
CA PRO A 249 36.86 -7.77 6.54
C PRO A 249 37.00 -8.60 5.25
N ALA A 250 38.23 -8.99 4.93
CA ALA A 250 38.47 -10.04 3.94
C ALA A 250 37.63 -11.29 4.26
N GLN A 251 37.28 -12.05 3.23
CA GLN A 251 36.41 -13.22 3.38
C GLN A 251 36.98 -14.20 4.40
N ILE A 252 36.13 -14.56 5.36
CA ILE A 252 36.37 -15.63 6.32
C ILE A 252 35.41 -16.77 6.02
N ASN A 253 35.69 -17.97 6.54
CA ASN A 253 34.82 -19.13 6.38
C ASN A 253 33.56 -19.01 7.27
N ALA A 254 32.73 -18.01 6.98
CA ALA A 254 31.52 -17.71 7.73
C ALA A 254 30.40 -18.70 7.37
N ALA A 255 29.72 -19.20 8.40
CA ALA A 255 28.48 -19.93 8.27
C ALA A 255 27.28 -18.99 8.05
N ALA A 256 27.31 -17.79 8.64
CA ALA A 256 26.31 -16.75 8.45
C ALA A 256 26.87 -15.35 8.73
N VAL A 257 26.16 -14.33 8.24
CA VAL A 257 26.43 -12.92 8.57
C VAL A 257 25.11 -12.30 9.00
N GLU A 258 24.93 -12.11 10.30
CA GLU A 258 23.68 -11.62 10.86
C GLU A 258 23.72 -10.12 11.10
N LEU A 259 22.78 -9.39 10.49
CA LEU A 259 22.50 -7.99 10.74
C LEU A 259 21.42 -7.89 11.82
N ILE A 260 21.80 -7.31 12.96
CA ILE A 260 20.98 -7.28 14.18
C ILE A 260 20.56 -5.85 14.46
N PHE A 261 19.26 -5.63 14.50
CA PHE A 261 18.65 -4.38 14.91
C PHE A 261 18.13 -4.53 16.32
N GLU A 262 18.65 -3.77 17.28
CA GLU A 262 18.14 -3.81 18.65
C GLU A 262 16.69 -3.34 18.74
N ALA A 263 16.31 -2.31 17.96
CA ALA A 263 14.93 -1.89 17.77
C ALA A 263 14.81 -0.87 16.62
N VAL A 264 13.67 -0.89 15.95
CA VAL A 264 13.23 0.14 14.98
C VAL A 264 11.77 0.47 15.27
N ASP A 265 11.43 1.75 15.27
CA ASP A 265 10.09 2.25 15.58
C ASP A 265 9.34 2.62 14.28
N GLU A 266 8.40 1.82 13.77
CA GLU A 266 7.87 0.53 14.30
C GLU A 266 8.24 -0.67 13.43
N ALA A 267 8.30 -0.47 12.11
CA ALA A 267 8.54 -1.52 11.13
C ALA A 267 9.69 -1.16 10.19
N ALA A 268 10.44 -2.16 9.74
CA ALA A 268 11.62 -2.01 8.91
C ALA A 268 11.61 -2.97 7.71
N TRP A 269 12.12 -2.51 6.58
CA TRP A 269 12.44 -3.31 5.41
C TRP A 269 13.87 -2.97 5.00
N VAL A 270 14.69 -3.99 4.77
CA VAL A 270 16.14 -3.81 4.65
C VAL A 270 16.63 -4.35 3.31
N TRP A 271 17.52 -3.57 2.69
CA TRP A 271 18.26 -3.95 1.50
C TRP A 271 19.75 -3.79 1.74
N VAL A 272 20.53 -4.75 1.25
CA VAL A 272 22.00 -4.69 1.21
C VAL A 272 22.41 -4.81 -0.25
N ASN A 273 23.21 -3.86 -0.74
CA ASN A 273 23.64 -3.76 -2.13
C ASN A 273 22.46 -3.86 -3.12
N GLY A 274 21.30 -3.26 -2.79
CA GLY A 274 20.08 -3.32 -3.60
C GLY A 274 19.28 -4.62 -3.50
N GLN A 275 19.83 -5.67 -2.87
CA GLN A 275 19.13 -6.92 -2.67
C GLN A 275 18.28 -6.86 -1.40
N TYR A 276 17.02 -7.28 -1.50
CA TYR A 276 16.12 -7.29 -0.37
C TYR A 276 16.45 -8.45 0.58
N VAL A 277 16.82 -8.12 1.82
CA VAL A 277 17.29 -9.13 2.79
C VAL A 277 16.23 -9.55 3.80
N GLY A 278 15.20 -8.73 4.03
CA GLY A 278 14.07 -9.06 4.90
C GLY A 278 13.39 -7.86 5.53
N GLN A 279 12.46 -8.15 6.45
CA GLN A 279 11.67 -7.16 7.18
C GLN A 279 11.48 -7.50 8.65
N HIS A 280 11.08 -6.47 9.40
CA HIS A 280 10.41 -6.56 10.69
C HIS A 280 9.13 -5.76 10.59
N ASP A 281 7.99 -6.43 10.43
CA ASP A 281 6.67 -5.80 10.29
C ASP A 281 5.63 -6.62 11.06
N ILE A 282 5.70 -6.50 12.39
CA ILE A 282 4.81 -7.23 13.32
C ILE A 282 3.74 -6.32 13.94
N GLY A 283 3.47 -5.18 13.31
CA GLY A 283 2.55 -4.14 13.78
C GLY A 283 3.10 -3.29 14.92
N SER A 284 2.22 -2.53 15.57
CA SER A 284 2.57 -1.49 16.56
C SER A 284 3.25 -1.97 17.85
N ARG A 285 3.46 -3.28 18.02
CA ARG A 285 4.27 -3.84 19.13
C ARG A 285 5.71 -4.13 18.71
N GLY A 286 6.06 -3.87 17.46
CA GLY A 286 7.40 -4.11 16.93
C GLY A 286 8.44 -3.07 17.35
N TRP A 287 7.99 -1.91 17.83
CA TRP A 287 8.82 -0.72 18.06
C TRP A 287 10.01 -0.92 19.01
N ASP A 288 9.92 -1.87 19.95
CA ASP A 288 10.93 -2.16 20.96
C ASP A 288 11.52 -3.58 20.84
N ARG A 289 11.30 -4.25 19.70
CA ARG A 289 11.72 -5.65 19.50
C ARG A 289 12.97 -5.72 18.64
N GLN A 290 13.91 -6.53 19.12
CA GLN A 290 15.07 -6.93 18.34
C GLN A 290 14.62 -7.83 17.18
N PHE A 291 15.26 -7.68 16.03
CA PHE A 291 15.13 -8.60 14.92
C PHE A 291 16.49 -8.80 14.23
N VAL A 292 16.63 -9.96 13.58
CA VAL A 292 17.88 -10.42 12.99
C VAL A 292 17.63 -10.84 11.54
N LEU A 293 18.50 -10.41 10.64
CA LEU A 293 18.47 -10.77 9.23
C LEU A 293 19.81 -11.38 8.83
N ASP A 294 19.80 -12.60 8.30
CA ASP A 294 21.00 -13.16 7.66
C ASP A 294 21.19 -12.51 6.28
N ILE A 295 22.33 -11.86 6.10
CA ILE A 295 22.70 -11.08 4.92
C ILE A 295 23.85 -11.68 4.12
N ILE A 296 24.27 -12.92 4.43
CA ILE A 296 25.45 -13.55 3.81
C ILE A 296 25.41 -13.56 2.27
N ASP A 297 24.23 -13.73 1.66
CA ASP A 297 24.06 -13.77 0.20
C ASP A 297 24.09 -12.38 -0.46
N ALA A 298 23.96 -11.31 0.31
CA ALA A 298 23.81 -9.95 -0.20
C ALA A 298 25.06 -9.08 -0.04
N ILE A 299 26.03 -9.53 0.74
CA ILE A 299 27.26 -8.79 1.05
C ILE A 299 28.39 -9.07 0.06
N LYS A 300 29.37 -8.16 0.08
CA LYS A 300 30.65 -8.25 -0.61
C LYS A 300 31.76 -8.20 0.43
N TRP A 301 32.56 -9.25 0.51
CA TRP A 301 33.69 -9.33 1.43
C TRP A 301 34.84 -8.41 1.00
N GLY A 302 35.63 -7.93 1.98
CA GLY A 302 36.84 -7.14 1.75
C GLY A 302 36.61 -5.75 1.13
N THR A 303 35.36 -5.30 1.06
CA THR A 303 34.99 -4.03 0.43
C THR A 303 33.83 -3.35 1.17
N GLU A 304 33.49 -2.16 0.70
CA GLU A 304 32.34 -1.40 1.17
C GLU A 304 31.03 -1.97 0.63
N ASN A 305 30.05 -2.06 1.53
CA ASN A 305 28.68 -2.50 1.26
C ASN A 305 27.73 -1.34 1.50
N GLN A 306 26.67 -1.29 0.70
CA GLN A 306 25.62 -0.29 0.82
C GLN A 306 24.42 -0.90 1.56
N ILE A 307 23.84 -0.17 2.51
CA ILE A 307 22.61 -0.56 3.20
C ILE A 307 21.53 0.51 3.03
N THR A 308 20.32 0.08 2.69
CA THR A 308 19.12 0.91 2.70
C THR A 308 18.09 0.32 3.64
N ILE A 309 17.47 1.15 4.47
CA ILE A 309 16.40 0.74 5.38
C ILE A 309 15.21 1.66 5.17
N ARG A 310 14.06 1.08 4.87
CA ARG A 310 12.76 1.76 4.89
C ARG A 310 12.16 1.53 6.27
N VAL A 311 11.78 2.60 6.95
CA VAL A 311 11.14 2.58 8.26
C VAL A 311 9.72 3.10 8.12
N PHE A 312 8.75 2.39 8.70
CA PHE A 312 7.38 2.87 8.85
C PHE A 312 7.10 3.12 10.33
N ASN A 313 6.65 4.33 10.64
CA ASN A 313 6.15 4.74 11.94
C ASN A 313 4.65 5.06 11.81
N GLU A 314 3.80 4.39 12.58
CA GLU A 314 2.35 4.61 12.58
C GLU A 314 1.93 5.80 13.46
N ILE A 315 2.62 6.05 14.59
CA ILE A 315 2.25 7.09 15.54
C ILE A 315 3.42 7.48 16.45
N GLY A 316 3.47 8.74 16.88
CA GLY A 316 4.44 9.18 17.88
C GLY A 316 5.85 9.33 17.30
N ALA A 317 6.86 8.96 18.09
CA ALA A 317 8.25 9.04 17.67
C ALA A 317 8.60 7.91 16.71
N GLY A 318 9.63 8.06 15.88
CA GLY A 318 9.98 7.01 14.91
C GLY A 318 11.46 6.92 14.61
N GLY A 319 11.85 5.84 13.92
CA GLY A 319 13.20 5.66 13.39
C GLY A 319 13.99 4.53 14.02
N ILE A 320 15.26 4.43 13.60
CA ILE A 320 16.22 3.44 14.12
C ILE A 320 16.78 3.97 15.45
N TRP A 321 16.02 3.78 16.53
CA TRP A 321 16.27 4.43 17.82
C TRP A 321 17.19 3.63 18.76
N LYS A 322 17.60 2.42 18.36
CA LYS A 322 18.59 1.60 19.06
C LYS A 322 19.77 1.21 18.14
N PRO A 323 20.88 0.68 18.68
CA PRO A 323 22.03 0.27 17.89
C PRO A 323 21.72 -0.79 16.84
N VAL A 324 22.52 -0.80 15.79
CA VAL A 324 22.53 -1.84 14.75
C VAL A 324 23.94 -2.40 14.69
N ARG A 325 24.07 -3.72 14.58
CA ARG A 325 25.38 -4.38 14.49
C ARG A 325 25.35 -5.53 13.50
N ILE A 326 26.53 -5.98 13.12
CA ILE A 326 26.76 -7.17 12.33
C ILE A 326 27.54 -8.17 13.18
N GLU A 327 27.10 -9.42 13.16
CA GLU A 327 27.83 -10.56 13.72
C GLU A 327 28.16 -11.54 12.61
N ILE A 328 29.44 -11.89 12.49
CA ILE A 328 29.89 -12.93 11.56
C ILE A 328 30.04 -14.23 12.35
N LEU A 329 29.33 -15.25 11.91
CA LEU A 329 29.22 -16.53 12.61
C LEU A 329 30.03 -17.61 11.91
N THR A 330 30.68 -18.46 12.70
CA THR A 330 31.39 -19.67 12.23
C THR A 330 30.88 -20.89 12.98
N ILE A 331 31.07 -22.08 12.41
CA ILE A 331 30.79 -23.38 13.03
C ILE A 331 32.08 -24.16 13.13
#